data_AF-A0A8J3K3U4-F1
#
_entry.id   AF-A0A8J3K3U4-F1
#
_cell.length_a   1.000
_cell.length_b   1.000
_cell.length_c   1.000
_cell.angle_alpha   90.00
_cell.angle_beta   90.00
_cell.angle_gamma   90.00
#
_symmetry.space_group_name_H-M   'P 1'
#
loop_
_entity.id
_entity.type
_entity.pdbx_description
1 polymer ?
#
loop_
_entity_poly.entity_id
_entity_poly.type
_entity_poly.pdbx_seq_one_letter_code
_entity_poly.pdbx_strand_id
1 'polypeptide(L)'
;MRWWNETVAVFDDVIPFGLAAFLLLLLAAIAGVLWYTFPAWLPTRWRVRRTRSAGEPARDVEPADDRPAADEDDPAAEELPALAPEVYLSQADRYAAEGRWAEAVRERLRAMVRELVDRGVVEHVPGWTVTELARAAGGARPELGPAVQGATGIFSGIWYAQRPATAGDDEQMRGHLATVHELVRGGR
;
A
#
# COMPACT_ATOMS: atom_id res chain seq x y z
N MET A 1 28.09 10.69 4.21
CA MET A 1 27.62 10.20 5.53
C MET A 1 28.22 11.03 6.67
N ARG A 2 28.09 12.36 6.66
CA ARG A 2 28.68 13.26 7.68
C ARG A 2 27.73 14.35 8.22
N TRP A 3 26.58 14.55 7.60
CA TRP A 3 25.60 15.55 8.02
C TRP A 3 24.71 15.09 9.20
N TRP A 4 24.60 13.78 9.43
CA TRP A 4 23.77 13.21 10.50
C TRP A 4 24.35 13.41 11.92
N ASN A 5 25.67 13.50 12.06
CA ASN A 5 26.29 13.60 13.39
C ASN A 5 26.29 15.02 13.96
N GLU A 6 26.17 16.03 13.11
CA GLU A 6 26.24 17.44 13.52
C GLU A 6 24.90 17.93 14.12
N THR A 7 23.80 17.23 13.87
CA THR A 7 22.47 17.52 14.43
C THR A 7 22.17 16.76 15.73
N VAL A 8 22.91 15.70 16.05
CA VAL A 8 22.73 14.93 17.30
C VAL A 8 23.48 15.56 18.47
N ALA A 9 24.61 16.23 18.21
CA ALA A 9 25.49 16.80 19.25
C ALA A 9 24.93 18.05 19.98
N VAL A 10 23.74 18.53 19.63
CA VAL A 10 23.06 19.66 20.30
C VAL A 10 22.04 19.22 21.35
N PHE A 11 21.65 17.93 21.39
CA PHE A 11 20.59 17.44 22.29
C PHE A 11 21.10 16.84 23.61
N ASP A 12 22.42 16.81 23.84
CA ASP A 12 23.02 16.08 24.96
C ASP A 12 23.00 16.83 26.31
N ASP A 13 22.50 18.08 26.37
CA ASP A 13 22.59 18.90 27.60
C ASP A 13 21.32 19.68 28.00
N VAL A 14 20.14 19.34 27.47
CA VAL A 14 18.90 20.13 27.74
C VAL A 14 17.68 19.29 28.15
N ILE A 15 17.81 17.97 28.31
CA ILE A 15 16.71 17.14 28.85
C ILE A 15 17.16 16.49 30.15
N PRO A 16 16.82 17.04 31.34
CA PRO A 16 17.11 16.37 32.60
C PRO A 16 16.44 15.00 32.57
N PHE A 17 17.15 13.93 32.99
CA PHE A 17 16.68 12.54 32.92
C PHE A 17 15.24 12.33 33.43
N GLY A 18 14.79 13.13 34.40
CA GLY A 18 13.42 13.11 34.90
C GLY A 18 12.36 13.55 33.87
N LEU A 19 12.67 14.49 32.99
CA LEU A 19 11.75 14.98 31.96
C LEU A 19 11.60 13.97 30.82
N ALA A 20 12.68 13.29 30.44
CA ALA A 20 12.64 12.19 29.47
C ALA A 20 11.77 11.03 29.98
N ALA A 21 11.94 10.64 31.25
CA ALA A 21 11.11 9.62 31.88
C ALA A 21 9.63 10.04 31.97
N PHE A 22 9.36 11.30 32.29
CA PHE A 22 8.00 11.84 32.34
C PHE A 22 7.35 11.87 30.95
N LEU A 23 8.07 12.29 29.91
CA LEU A 23 7.57 12.28 28.52
C LEU A 23 7.31 10.86 28.02
N LEU A 24 8.16 9.89 28.36
CA LEU A 24 7.93 8.47 28.05
C LEU A 24 6.69 7.92 28.75
N LEU A 25 6.50 8.23 30.04
CA LEU A 25 5.30 7.84 30.77
C LEU A 25 4.04 8.50 30.21
N LEU A 26 4.12 9.77 29.82
CA LEU A 26 3.03 10.49 29.18
C LEU A 26 2.67 9.87 27.82
N LEU A 27 3.67 9.53 27.00
CA LEU A 27 3.47 8.85 25.72
C LEU A 27 2.83 7.47 25.91
N ALA A 28 3.30 6.68 26.88
CA ALA A 28 2.73 5.38 27.20
C ALA A 28 1.27 5.49 27.69
N ALA A 29 0.97 6.50 28.52
CA ALA A 29 -0.38 6.78 28.98
C ALA A 29 -1.31 7.20 27.82
N ILE A 30 -0.83 8.08 26.93
CA ILE A 30 -1.55 8.50 25.72
C ILE A 30 -1.82 7.29 24.81
N ALA A 31 -0.81 6.43 24.57
CA ALA A 31 -0.96 5.22 23.78
C ALA A 31 -1.99 4.24 24.39
N GLY A 32 -1.97 4.05 25.72
CA GLY A 32 -2.96 3.23 26.42
C GLY A 32 -4.38 3.81 26.34
N VAL A 33 -4.52 5.13 26.46
CA VAL A 33 -5.81 5.82 26.30
C VAL A 33 -6.31 5.73 24.87
N LEU A 34 -5.45 5.92 23.85
CA LEU A 34 -5.80 5.73 22.44
C LEU A 34 -6.21 4.28 22.14
N TRP A 35 -5.50 3.30 22.68
CA TRP A 35 -5.86 1.88 22.54
C TRP A 35 -7.21 1.54 23.19
N TYR A 36 -7.49 2.12 24.35
CA TYR A 36 -8.74 1.90 25.09
C TYR A 36 -9.94 2.66 24.49
N THR A 37 -9.72 3.85 23.92
CA THR A 37 -10.78 4.72 23.38
C THR A 37 -11.12 4.47 21.92
N PHE A 38 -10.26 3.77 21.16
CA PHE A 38 -10.54 3.36 19.77
C PHE A 38 -10.69 1.82 19.62
N PRO A 39 -11.77 1.18 20.13
CA PRO A 39 -12.04 -0.24 19.87
C PRO A 39 -12.69 -0.46 18.48
N ALA A 40 -12.35 0.36 17.48
CA ALA A 40 -12.99 0.35 16.17
C ALA A 40 -12.07 -0.07 15.02
N TRP A 41 -10.87 -0.59 15.32
CA TRP A 41 -9.97 -1.14 14.30
C TRP A 41 -10.26 -2.61 13.94
N LEU A 42 -11.46 -3.12 14.26
CA LEU A 42 -12.05 -4.32 13.66
C LEU A 42 -13.60 -4.27 13.78
N PRO A 43 -14.37 -3.89 12.73
CA PRO A 43 -15.78 -4.24 12.70
C PRO A 43 -15.97 -5.61 12.03
N THR A 44 -15.80 -6.62 12.88
CA THR A 44 -16.40 -7.95 12.84
C THR A 44 -17.89 -7.87 12.51
N ARG A 45 -18.31 -8.03 11.24
CA ARG A 45 -19.69 -8.40 10.82
C ARG A 45 -19.89 -8.42 9.29
N TRP A 46 -19.11 -9.24 8.60
CA TRP A 46 -19.56 -9.80 7.31
C TRP A 46 -20.47 -11.01 7.58
N ARG A 47 -21.72 -10.73 7.98
CA ARG A 47 -22.84 -11.66 7.80
C ARG A 47 -23.91 -10.97 6.98
N VAL A 48 -23.83 -11.11 5.67
CA VAL A 48 -25.00 -10.93 4.80
C VAL A 48 -25.32 -12.29 4.19
N ARG A 49 -26.14 -13.00 4.97
CA ARG A 49 -27.22 -13.90 4.56
C ARG A 49 -27.07 -14.54 3.17
N ARG A 50 -26.44 -15.71 3.15
CA ARG A 50 -26.60 -16.74 2.12
C ARG A 50 -28.06 -17.17 2.14
N THR A 51 -28.92 -16.56 1.31
CA THR A 51 -30.25 -17.11 1.06
C THR A 51 -30.05 -18.36 0.22
N ARG A 52 -30.22 -19.51 0.87
CA ARG A 52 -30.45 -20.79 0.21
C ARG A 52 -31.61 -20.61 -0.78
N SER A 53 -31.32 -20.67 -2.08
CA SER A 53 -32.34 -21.04 -3.06
C SER A 53 -32.40 -22.57 -3.07
N ALA A 54 -33.43 -23.10 -2.42
CA ALA A 54 -33.90 -24.46 -2.64
C ALA A 54 -34.48 -24.55 -4.06
N GLY A 55 -34.14 -25.63 -4.78
CA GLY A 55 -34.68 -25.89 -6.11
C GLY A 55 -33.84 -26.84 -6.95
N GLU A 56 -33.56 -28.03 -6.43
CA GLU A 56 -33.31 -29.24 -7.23
C GLU A 56 -34.51 -29.52 -8.18
N PRO A 57 -34.42 -30.39 -9.22
CA PRO A 57 -33.57 -31.59 -9.24
C PRO A 57 -32.92 -31.97 -10.59
N ALA A 58 -32.20 -33.10 -10.50
CA ALA A 58 -31.88 -34.07 -11.55
C ALA A 58 -30.60 -33.81 -12.36
N ARG A 59 -29.49 -34.37 -11.86
CA ARG A 59 -28.63 -35.25 -12.66
C ARG A 59 -28.12 -36.40 -11.80
N ASP A 60 -28.18 -37.58 -12.38
CA ASP A 60 -27.92 -38.87 -11.79
C ASP A 60 -26.50 -38.98 -11.23
N VAL A 61 -26.39 -39.52 -10.02
CA VAL A 61 -25.12 -39.81 -9.35
C VAL A 61 -24.72 -41.24 -9.69
N GLU A 62 -23.69 -41.38 -10.53
CA GLU A 62 -22.93 -42.62 -10.68
C GLU A 62 -21.66 -42.50 -9.82
N PRO A 63 -21.42 -43.40 -8.84
CA PRO A 63 -20.27 -43.29 -7.96
C PRO A 63 -19.07 -43.96 -8.62
N ALA A 64 -18.25 -43.17 -9.31
CA ALA A 64 -16.89 -43.55 -9.68
C ALA A 64 -15.91 -42.78 -8.80
N ASP A 65 -15.40 -43.51 -7.81
CA ASP A 65 -14.25 -43.17 -6.99
C ASP A 65 -13.00 -43.20 -7.88
N ASP A 66 -12.51 -42.02 -8.28
CA ASP A 66 -11.18 -41.79 -8.87
C ASP A 66 -10.90 -40.27 -8.96
N ARG A 67 -10.85 -39.60 -7.80
CA ARG A 67 -10.28 -38.25 -7.72
C ARG A 67 -8.77 -38.40 -7.44
N PRO A 68 -7.87 -37.91 -8.32
CA PRO A 68 -6.51 -37.66 -7.89
C PRO A 68 -6.59 -36.69 -6.70
N ALA A 69 -5.86 -37.00 -5.63
CA ALA A 69 -5.68 -36.09 -4.51
C ALA A 69 -5.33 -34.71 -5.08
N ALA A 70 -6.21 -33.74 -4.84
CA ALA A 70 -5.89 -32.35 -5.09
C ALA A 70 -4.70 -32.05 -4.19
N ASP A 71 -3.56 -31.73 -4.79
CA ASP A 71 -2.39 -31.27 -4.08
C ASP A 71 -2.82 -30.07 -3.22
N GLU A 72 -2.85 -30.26 -1.89
CA GLU A 72 -3.14 -29.21 -0.90
C GLU A 72 -1.99 -28.18 -0.79
N ASP A 73 -0.94 -28.36 -1.60
CA ASP A 73 0.23 -27.50 -1.72
C ASP A 73 0.18 -26.62 -2.98
N ASP A 74 -0.98 -26.02 -3.30
CA ASP A 74 -1.03 -24.93 -4.28
C ASP A 74 -0.80 -23.56 -3.59
N PRO A 75 0.42 -23.00 -3.60
CA PRO A 75 0.70 -21.67 -3.07
C PRO A 75 0.01 -20.54 -3.86
N ALA A 76 -0.72 -20.84 -4.95
CA ALA A 76 -1.51 -19.84 -5.67
C ALA A 76 -2.82 -19.46 -4.94
N ALA A 77 -3.20 -20.16 -3.87
CA ALA A 77 -4.44 -19.90 -3.12
C ALA A 77 -4.45 -18.59 -2.32
N GLU A 78 -3.33 -17.85 -2.25
CA GLU A 78 -3.22 -16.55 -1.58
C GLU A 78 -3.10 -15.37 -2.57
N GLU A 79 -3.53 -15.55 -3.82
CA GLU A 79 -3.66 -14.44 -4.76
C GLU A 79 -4.94 -13.64 -4.43
N LEU A 80 -4.80 -12.68 -3.50
CA LEU A 80 -5.76 -11.61 -3.27
C LEU A 80 -6.25 -11.08 -4.63
N PRO A 81 -7.57 -10.97 -4.88
CA PRO A 81 -8.09 -10.61 -6.19
C PRO A 81 -7.43 -9.32 -6.63
N ALA A 82 -6.72 -9.39 -7.75
CA ALA A 82 -5.91 -8.31 -8.21
C ALA A 82 -6.81 -7.15 -8.66
N LEU A 83 -7.05 -6.20 -7.75
CA LEU A 83 -7.94 -5.07 -7.99
C LEU A 83 -7.43 -4.27 -9.19
N ALA A 84 -8.35 -3.89 -10.07
CA ALA A 84 -8.03 -3.06 -11.22
C ALA A 84 -7.47 -1.70 -10.79
N PRO A 85 -6.54 -1.08 -11.55
CA PRO A 85 -5.97 0.23 -11.25
C PRO A 85 -7.02 1.29 -10.89
N GLU A 86 -8.17 1.27 -11.56
CA GLU A 86 -9.26 2.23 -11.40
C GLU A 86 -9.88 2.21 -9.99
N VAL A 87 -9.88 1.05 -9.33
CA VAL A 87 -10.39 0.92 -7.96
C VAL A 87 -9.50 1.69 -7.00
N TYR A 88 -8.18 1.58 -7.15
CA TYR A 88 -7.22 2.32 -6.33
C TYR A 88 -7.33 3.83 -6.58
N LEU A 89 -7.53 4.25 -7.83
CA LEU A 89 -7.75 5.67 -8.16
C LEU A 89 -8.99 6.24 -7.48
N SER A 90 -10.12 5.52 -7.55
CA SER A 90 -11.35 5.92 -6.89
C SER A 90 -11.17 6.05 -5.37
N GLN A 91 -10.44 5.12 -4.75
CA GLN A 91 -10.11 5.21 -3.32
C GLN A 91 -9.21 6.41 -3.00
N ALA A 92 -8.21 6.67 -3.84
CA ALA A 92 -7.32 7.81 -3.68
C ALA A 92 -8.08 9.14 -3.74
N ASP A 93 -9.00 9.27 -4.70
CA ASP A 93 -9.81 10.49 -4.86
C ASP A 93 -10.72 10.72 -3.64
N ARG A 94 -11.29 9.64 -3.09
CA ARG A 94 -12.06 9.73 -1.85
C ARG A 94 -11.20 10.16 -0.66
N TYR A 95 -10.00 9.59 -0.49
CA TYR A 95 -9.10 9.99 0.58
C TYR A 95 -8.65 11.44 0.44
N ALA A 96 -8.33 11.89 -0.77
CA ALA A 96 -8.00 13.28 -1.04
C ALA A 96 -9.14 14.23 -0.69
N ALA A 97 -10.40 13.88 -1.02
CA ALA A 97 -11.57 14.67 -0.65
C ALA A 97 -11.79 14.76 0.88
N GLU A 98 -11.38 13.73 1.62
CA GLU A 98 -11.40 13.71 3.09
C GLU A 98 -10.18 14.42 3.74
N GLY A 99 -9.24 14.96 2.95
CA GLY A 99 -7.99 15.56 3.45
C GLY A 99 -6.95 14.53 3.93
N ARG A 100 -7.14 13.25 3.58
CA ARG A 100 -6.30 12.12 3.99
C ARG A 100 -5.22 11.84 2.94
N TRP A 101 -4.28 12.77 2.85
CA TRP A 101 -3.30 12.82 1.78
C TRP A 101 -2.33 11.62 1.76
N ALA A 102 -1.96 11.10 2.93
CA ALA A 102 -1.05 9.95 3.02
C ALA A 102 -1.65 8.68 2.39
N GLU A 103 -2.94 8.43 2.67
CA GLU A 103 -3.67 7.32 2.07
C GLU A 103 -3.94 7.55 0.58
N ALA A 104 -4.26 8.78 0.17
CA ALA A 104 -4.43 9.11 -1.24
C ALA A 104 -3.17 8.80 -2.06
N VAL A 105 -2.01 9.26 -1.60
CA VAL A 105 -0.70 8.98 -2.21
C VAL A 105 -0.43 7.47 -2.29
N ARG A 106 -0.72 6.73 -1.21
CA ARG A 106 -0.51 5.27 -1.18
C ARG A 106 -1.36 4.54 -2.22
N GLU A 107 -2.65 4.86 -2.32
CA GLU A 107 -3.51 4.18 -3.29
C GLU A 107 -3.13 4.56 -4.73
N ARG A 108 -2.71 5.80 -5.01
CA ARG A 108 -2.17 6.16 -6.34
C ARG A 108 -0.90 5.40 -6.70
N LEU A 109 0.01 5.19 -5.74
CA LEU A 109 1.19 4.37 -5.97
C LEU A 109 0.81 2.92 -6.26
N ARG A 110 -0.19 2.36 -5.56
CA ARG A 110 -0.70 1.00 -5.85
C ARG A 110 -1.31 0.92 -7.25
N ALA A 111 -2.06 1.93 -7.67
CA ALA A 111 -2.56 2.03 -9.05
C ALA A 111 -1.41 2.02 -10.07
N MET A 112 -0.37 2.85 -9.84
CA MET A 112 0.82 2.93 -10.69
C MET A 112 1.53 1.58 -10.81
N VAL A 113 1.79 0.92 -9.69
CA VAL A 113 2.44 -0.40 -9.65
C VAL A 113 1.60 -1.42 -10.39
N ARG A 114 0.29 -1.43 -10.15
CA ARG A 114 -0.62 -2.35 -10.83
C ARG A 114 -0.60 -2.15 -12.34
N GLU A 115 -0.64 -0.90 -12.81
CA GLU A 115 -0.53 -0.59 -14.23
C GLU A 115 0.79 -1.07 -14.85
N LEU A 116 1.92 -0.84 -14.16
CA LEU A 116 3.23 -1.31 -14.65
C LEU A 116 3.30 -2.84 -14.74
N VAL A 117 2.71 -3.55 -13.78
CA VAL A 117 2.63 -5.02 -13.76
C VAL A 117 1.69 -5.54 -14.85
N ASP A 118 0.48 -5.00 -14.96
CA ASP A 118 -0.52 -5.40 -15.96
C ASP A 118 -0.01 -5.21 -17.39
N ARG A 119 0.95 -4.30 -17.58
CA ARG A 119 1.57 -3.98 -18.87
C ARG A 119 2.88 -4.72 -19.11
N GLY A 120 3.30 -5.57 -18.17
CA GLY A 120 4.53 -6.35 -18.26
C GLY A 120 5.80 -5.49 -18.26
N VAL A 121 5.72 -4.23 -17.83
CA VAL A 121 6.92 -3.37 -17.69
C VAL A 121 7.76 -3.86 -16.53
N VAL A 122 7.08 -4.36 -15.49
CA VAL A 122 7.70 -4.78 -14.25
C VAL A 122 7.05 -6.11 -13.82
N GLU A 123 7.86 -7.07 -13.38
CA GLU A 123 7.35 -8.35 -12.85
C GLU A 123 6.70 -8.18 -11.48
N HIS A 124 5.70 -9.00 -11.17
CA HIS A 124 5.13 -9.04 -9.82
C HIS A 124 6.03 -9.90 -8.92
N VAL A 125 6.73 -9.27 -7.98
CA VAL A 125 7.56 -9.97 -7.00
C VAL A 125 7.11 -9.61 -5.57
N PRO A 126 6.70 -10.60 -4.76
CA PRO A 126 6.38 -10.37 -3.35
C PRO A 126 7.57 -9.79 -2.58
N GLY A 127 7.32 -8.81 -1.71
CA GLY A 127 8.35 -8.24 -0.83
C GLY A 127 9.23 -7.15 -1.45
N TRP A 128 8.90 -6.65 -2.65
CA TRP A 128 9.67 -5.58 -3.26
C TRP A 128 9.66 -4.26 -2.51
N THR A 129 10.83 -3.63 -2.50
CA THR A 129 10.96 -2.26 -2.04
C THR A 129 10.60 -1.27 -3.15
N VAL A 130 10.18 -0.08 -2.76
CA VAL A 130 9.85 1.02 -3.69
C VAL A 130 11.05 1.47 -4.53
N THR A 131 12.27 1.33 -4.02
CA THR A 131 13.50 1.65 -4.76
C THR A 131 13.77 0.61 -5.85
N GLU A 132 13.54 -0.67 -5.57
CA GLU A 132 13.69 -1.75 -6.55
C GLU A 132 12.67 -1.61 -7.68
N LEU A 133 11.43 -1.25 -7.36
CA LEU A 133 10.41 -0.90 -8.35
C LEU A 133 10.89 0.20 -9.30
N ALA A 134 11.43 1.31 -8.76
CA ALA A 134 11.90 2.42 -9.57
C ALA A 134 13.09 2.03 -10.46
N ARG A 135 14.00 1.21 -9.94
CA ARG A 135 15.14 0.67 -10.71
C ARG A 135 14.67 -0.28 -11.81
N ALA A 136 13.71 -1.15 -11.51
CA ALA A 136 13.16 -2.10 -12.48
C ALA A 136 12.43 -1.37 -13.61
N ALA A 137 11.54 -0.43 -13.28
CA ALA A 137 10.82 0.37 -14.27
C ALA A 137 11.77 1.17 -15.18
N GLY A 138 12.78 1.83 -14.60
CA GLY A 138 13.79 2.59 -15.36
C GLY A 138 14.73 1.70 -16.19
N GLY A 139 15.01 0.49 -15.72
CA GLY A 139 15.78 -0.50 -16.48
C GLY A 139 15.00 -1.06 -17.67
N ALA A 140 13.68 -1.25 -17.52
CA ALA A 140 12.80 -1.70 -18.60
C ALA A 140 12.53 -0.60 -19.62
N ARG A 141 12.25 0.63 -19.16
CA ARG A 141 12.04 1.82 -19.99
C ARG A 141 12.63 3.05 -19.30
N PRO A 142 13.75 3.60 -19.80
CA PRO A 142 14.42 4.73 -19.17
C PRO A 142 13.54 5.97 -18.96
N GLU A 143 12.56 6.21 -19.84
CA GLU A 143 11.66 7.36 -19.73
C GLU A 143 10.75 7.30 -18.49
N LEU A 144 10.44 6.10 -17.99
CA LEU A 144 9.63 5.91 -16.77
C LEU A 144 10.40 6.25 -15.49
N GLY A 145 11.73 6.16 -15.53
CA GLY A 145 12.61 6.29 -14.37
C GLY A 145 12.31 7.53 -13.52
N PRO A 146 12.36 8.75 -14.06
CA PRO A 146 12.11 9.97 -13.29
C PRO A 146 10.72 10.02 -12.63
N ALA A 147 9.67 9.60 -13.33
CA ALA A 147 8.31 9.64 -12.80
C ALA A 147 8.10 8.63 -11.67
N VAL A 148 8.58 7.39 -11.85
CA VAL A 148 8.48 6.34 -10.81
C VAL A 148 9.36 6.67 -9.60
N GLN A 149 10.55 7.24 -9.83
CA GLN A 149 11.42 7.71 -8.74
C GLN A 149 10.77 8.85 -7.94
N GLY A 150 10.15 9.83 -8.62
CA GLY A 150 9.42 10.91 -7.95
C GLY A 150 8.28 10.37 -7.06
N ALA A 151 7.43 9.50 -7.62
CA ALA A 151 6.32 8.89 -6.89
C ALA A 151 6.79 8.07 -5.67
N THR A 152 7.78 7.20 -5.85
CA THR A 152 8.34 6.38 -4.75
C THR A 152 9.05 7.23 -3.70
N GLY A 153 9.66 8.36 -4.09
CA GLY A 153 10.24 9.35 -3.19
C GLY A 153 9.20 10.05 -2.31
N ILE A 154 8.07 10.50 -2.88
CA ILE A 154 6.95 11.09 -2.12
C ILE A 154 6.45 10.09 -1.07
N PHE A 155 6.14 8.86 -1.51
CA PHE A 155 5.66 7.79 -0.63
C PHE A 155 6.65 7.50 0.50
N SER A 156 7.94 7.37 0.18
CA SER A 156 8.98 7.08 1.17
C SER A 156 9.13 8.20 2.19
N GLY A 157 9.03 9.45 1.74
CA GLY A 157 9.05 10.61 2.62
C GLY A 157 7.90 10.61 3.63
N ILE A 158 6.72 10.17 3.22
CA ILE A 158 5.53 10.10 4.09
C ILE A 158 5.62 8.91 5.05
N TRP A 159 5.88 7.70 4.54
CA TRP A 159 5.73 6.45 5.31
C TRP A 159 6.97 5.99 6.06
N TYR A 160 8.17 6.31 5.57
CA TYR A 160 9.41 5.87 6.20
C TYR A 160 10.11 7.01 6.93
N ALA A 161 10.07 8.22 6.36
CA ALA A 161 10.59 9.42 7.01
C ALA A 161 9.55 10.15 7.88
N GLN A 162 8.31 9.63 7.96
CA GLN A 162 7.23 10.16 8.81
C GLN A 162 6.94 11.65 8.58
N ARG A 163 7.15 12.16 7.36
CA ARG A 163 6.79 13.54 7.01
C ARG A 163 5.26 13.66 6.90
N PRO A 164 4.65 14.72 7.46
CA PRO A 164 3.24 14.98 7.25
C PRO A 164 2.91 15.12 5.77
N ALA A 165 1.90 14.37 5.30
CA ALA A 165 1.44 14.44 3.92
C ALA A 165 0.59 15.69 3.68
N THR A 166 0.77 16.30 2.51
CA THR A 166 0.08 17.53 2.11
C THR A 166 -0.71 17.36 0.81
N ALA A 167 -1.60 18.30 0.51
CA ALA A 167 -2.29 18.35 -0.78
C ALA A 167 -1.31 18.46 -1.96
N GLY A 168 -0.17 19.15 -1.77
CA GLY A 168 0.87 19.26 -2.79
C GLY A 168 1.57 17.93 -3.08
N ASP A 169 1.70 17.05 -2.08
CA ASP A 169 2.24 15.70 -2.30
C ASP A 169 1.27 14.84 -3.15
N ASP A 170 -0.05 14.94 -2.92
CA ASP A 170 -1.06 14.25 -3.75
C ASP A 170 -1.07 14.79 -5.19
N GLU A 171 -0.95 16.11 -5.38
CA GLU A 171 -0.89 16.73 -6.70
C GLU A 171 0.35 16.27 -7.49
N GLN A 172 1.53 16.28 -6.86
CA GLN A 172 2.76 15.77 -7.47
C GLN A 172 2.66 14.28 -7.82
N MET A 173 2.08 13.47 -6.91
CA MET A 173 1.83 12.05 -7.16
C MET A 173 0.90 11.82 -8.36
N ARG A 174 -0.16 12.63 -8.53
CA ARG A 174 -1.02 12.58 -9.72
C ARG A 174 -0.25 12.93 -11.00
N GLY A 175 0.63 13.93 -10.94
CA GLY A 175 1.49 14.30 -12.06
C GLY A 175 2.38 13.14 -12.50
N HIS A 176 3.07 12.49 -11.56
CA HIS A 176 3.90 11.32 -11.86
C HIS A 176 3.08 10.15 -12.43
N LEU A 177 1.90 9.90 -11.88
CA LEU A 177 1.00 8.86 -12.36
C LEU A 177 0.51 9.13 -13.79
N ALA A 178 0.12 10.36 -14.10
CA ALA A 178 -0.27 10.75 -15.45
C ALA A 178 0.87 10.53 -16.45
N THR A 179 2.10 10.93 -16.08
CA THR A 179 3.29 10.69 -16.92
C THR A 179 3.54 9.20 -17.16
N VAL A 180 3.47 8.36 -16.11
CA VAL A 180 3.62 6.90 -16.25
C VAL A 180 2.55 6.35 -17.19
N HIS A 181 1.30 6.74 -17.01
CA HIS A 181 0.17 6.30 -17.81
C HIS A 181 0.33 6.62 -19.30
N GLU A 182 0.79 7.83 -19.61
CA GLU A 182 1.08 8.28 -20.97
C GLU A 182 2.21 7.46 -21.61
N LEU A 183 3.33 7.29 -20.90
CA LEU A 183 4.49 6.54 -21.38
C LEU A 183 4.19 5.04 -21.58
N VAL A 184 3.36 4.48 -20.71
CA VAL A 184 2.92 3.09 -20.80
C VAL A 184 1.99 2.87 -22.00
N ARG A 185 1.06 3.80 -22.28
CA ARG A 185 0.18 3.74 -23.46
C ARG A 185 0.86 4.10 -24.78
N GLY A 186 1.84 5.00 -24.75
CA GLY A 186 2.50 5.55 -25.94
C GLY A 186 3.57 4.63 -26.54
N GLY A 187 4.11 3.68 -25.77
CA GLY A 187 5.10 2.73 -26.26
C GLY A 187 4.49 1.51 -26.94
N ARG A 188 4.28 1.58 -28.27
CA ARG A 188 4.20 0.41 -29.16
C ARG A 188 5.51 0.24 -29.90
#